data_AF-A0A962AU45-F1
#
_entry.id   AF-A0A962AU45-F1
#
_cell.length_a   1.000
_cell.length_b   1.000
_cell.length_c   1.000
_cell.angle_alpha   90.00
_cell.angle_beta   90.00
_cell.angle_gamma   90.00
#
_symmetry.space_group_name_H-M   'P 1'
#
loop_
_entity.id
_entity.type
_entity.pdbx_description
1 polymer ?
#
loop_
_entity_poly.entity_id
_entity_poly.type
_entity_poly.pdbx_seq_one_letter_code
_entity_poly.pdbx_strand_id
1 'polypeptide(L)'
;MIVRRDVLKGVASGAGLLLSPAVLAQQAAPQQPAPFQQSMVLDLARSFAKAPFKPSPTDMPDGLSGLNYEQYVGLRYSKEKLIWAADKVGFVIEPLHRGFIFTSHMVIQLVENGLSRRLAYNPEDFEFGSVKRPQTLPDMGFSGFRVLVPREGRLAEVAIFQGASFFKA
;
A
#
# COMPACT_ATOMS: atom_id res chain seq x y z
N MET A 1 3.98 -53.20 -26.58
CA MET A 1 2.52 -53.09 -26.43
C MET A 1 2.07 -54.18 -25.47
N ILE A 2 1.94 -53.87 -24.17
CA ILE A 2 1.40 -54.79 -23.16
C ILE A 2 0.45 -53.98 -22.30
N VAL A 3 -0.81 -54.39 -22.33
CA VAL A 3 -1.93 -53.79 -21.59
C VAL A 3 -2.41 -54.84 -20.59
N ARG A 4 -2.40 -54.42 -19.32
CA ARG A 4 -3.31 -54.78 -18.21
C ARG A 4 -3.53 -56.27 -17.92
N ARG A 5 -2.90 -56.75 -16.84
CA ARG A 5 -3.60 -57.37 -15.70
C ARG A 5 -2.61 -57.55 -14.55
N ASP A 6 -3.14 -57.38 -13.34
CA ASP A 6 -2.53 -57.49 -12.01
C ASP A 6 -2.46 -56.11 -11.34
N VAL A 7 -3.62 -55.54 -10.95
CA VAL A 7 -4.36 -55.88 -9.72
C VAL A 7 -3.46 -55.74 -8.49
N LEU A 8 -3.38 -54.52 -7.98
CA LEU A 8 -3.34 -54.29 -6.54
C LEU A 8 -4.51 -53.38 -6.15
N LYS A 9 -5.55 -54.05 -5.64
CA LYS A 9 -6.48 -53.55 -4.63
C LYS A 9 -5.61 -53.07 -3.44
N GLY A 10 -5.77 -51.90 -2.86
CA GLY A 10 -7.01 -51.26 -2.44
C GLY A 10 -7.06 -51.31 -0.91
N VAL A 11 -7.02 -50.11 -0.30
CA VAL A 11 -7.16 -49.74 1.13
C VAL A 11 -5.86 -49.67 1.95
N ALA A 12 -5.34 -48.45 2.08
CA ALA A 12 -4.66 -47.99 3.29
C ALA A 12 -5.21 -46.62 3.68
N SER A 13 -5.76 -46.58 4.88
CA SER A 13 -6.47 -45.51 5.53
C SER A 13 -5.60 -44.29 5.83
N GLY A 14 -6.18 -43.10 5.67
CA GLY A 14 -6.02 -41.98 6.61
C GLY A 14 -4.67 -41.26 6.66
N ALA A 15 -4.51 -40.23 5.83
CA ALA A 15 -3.93 -38.93 6.20
C ALA A 15 -4.06 -37.98 5.00
N GLY A 16 -5.28 -37.52 4.74
CA GLY A 16 -5.50 -36.42 3.81
C GLY A 16 -4.98 -35.13 4.43
N LEU A 17 -3.70 -34.82 4.23
CA LEU A 17 -3.18 -33.47 4.38
C LEU A 17 -3.78 -32.63 3.26
N LEU A 18 -4.98 -32.09 3.53
CA LEU A 18 -5.54 -31.00 2.77
C LEU A 18 -4.62 -29.80 2.99
N LEU A 19 -3.67 -29.60 2.07
CA LEU A 19 -2.98 -28.34 1.90
C LEU A 19 -4.02 -27.31 1.46
N SER A 20 -4.63 -26.62 2.42
CA SER A 20 -5.51 -25.49 2.14
C SER A 20 -4.68 -24.36 1.49
N PRO A 21 -5.00 -23.93 0.27
CA PRO A 21 -4.42 -22.72 -0.30
C PRO A 21 -5.22 -21.52 0.23
N ALA A 22 -5.10 -21.25 1.52
CA ALA A 22 -5.65 -20.06 2.16
C ALA A 22 -4.53 -19.07 2.45
N VAL A 23 -3.81 -18.68 1.38
CA VAL A 23 -3.02 -17.44 1.36
C VAL A 23 -3.69 -16.50 0.36
N LEU A 24 -5.00 -16.32 0.53
CA LEU A 24 -5.81 -15.39 -0.25
C LEU A 24 -6.38 -14.36 0.71
N ALA A 25 -5.94 -13.12 0.50
CA ALA A 25 -6.44 -11.90 1.13
C ALA A 25 -6.43 -11.92 2.67
N GLN A 26 -5.25 -11.72 3.24
CA GLN A 26 -5.18 -11.12 4.56
C GLN A 26 -5.71 -9.68 4.42
N GLN A 27 -7.01 -9.52 4.65
CA GLN A 27 -7.59 -8.20 4.94
C GLN A 27 -6.74 -7.60 6.04
N ALA A 28 -5.98 -6.55 5.69
CA ALA A 28 -5.01 -5.97 6.58
C ALA A 28 -5.75 -5.27 7.73
N ALA A 29 -5.98 -5.99 8.82
CA ALA A 29 -6.33 -5.38 10.09
C ALA A 29 -5.28 -4.30 10.42
N PRO A 30 -5.67 -3.20 11.10
CA PRO A 30 -4.73 -2.18 11.54
C PRO A 30 -3.56 -2.84 12.26
N GLN A 31 -2.36 -2.73 11.67
CA GLN A 31 -1.18 -3.33 12.28
C GLN A 31 -0.85 -2.53 13.53
N GLN A 32 -0.85 -3.20 14.69
CA GLN A 32 -0.40 -2.61 15.94
C GLN A 32 1.04 -2.07 15.78
N PRO A 33 1.38 -0.92 16.37
CA PRO A 33 2.74 -0.41 16.35
C PRO A 33 3.73 -1.47 16.83
N ALA A 34 4.81 -1.66 16.08
CA ALA A 34 5.85 -2.65 16.36
C ALA A 34 7.22 -1.97 16.49
N PRO A 35 8.16 -2.49 17.31
CA PRO A 35 9.51 -1.96 17.38
C PRO A 35 10.18 -1.86 16.01
N PHE A 36 10.83 -0.73 15.75
CA PHE A 36 11.53 -0.47 14.50
C PHE A 36 13.02 -0.30 14.75
N GLN A 37 13.83 -0.91 13.89
CA GLN A 37 15.26 -0.67 13.78
C GLN A 37 15.61 -0.45 12.31
N GLN A 38 16.57 0.44 12.04
CA GLN A 38 16.97 0.77 10.68
C GLN A 38 17.47 -0.47 9.89
N SER A 39 18.12 -1.41 10.57
CA SER A 39 18.57 -2.69 9.99
C SER A 39 17.44 -3.50 9.36
N MET A 40 16.21 -3.38 9.87
CA MET A 40 15.04 -4.11 9.36
C MET A 40 14.75 -3.80 7.88
N VAL A 41 15.05 -2.58 7.42
CA VAL A 41 14.88 -2.19 6.01
C VAL A 41 15.86 -2.96 5.12
N LEU A 42 17.11 -3.09 5.56
CA LEU A 42 18.15 -3.83 4.85
C LEU A 42 17.83 -5.33 4.84
N ASP A 43 17.36 -5.87 5.96
CA ASP A 43 16.97 -7.27 6.08
C ASP A 43 15.78 -7.60 5.16
N LEU A 44 14.78 -6.70 5.09
CA LEU A 44 13.65 -6.85 4.17
C LEU A 44 14.14 -6.85 2.71
N ALA A 45 15.00 -5.91 2.33
CA ALA A 45 15.57 -5.85 0.98
C ALA A 45 16.35 -7.13 0.62
N ARG A 46 17.19 -7.64 1.53
CA ARG A 46 17.90 -8.92 1.36
C ARG A 46 16.93 -10.09 1.21
N SER A 47 15.82 -10.08 1.93
CA SER A 47 14.80 -11.13 1.82
C SER A 47 14.13 -11.11 0.43
N PHE A 48 13.83 -9.93 -0.11
CA PHE A 48 13.23 -9.78 -1.44
C PHE A 48 14.20 -10.16 -2.55
N ALA A 49 15.49 -9.86 -2.40
CA ALA A 49 16.53 -10.24 -3.36
C ALA A 49 16.71 -11.78 -3.50
N LYS A 50 16.27 -12.56 -2.50
CA LYS A 50 16.33 -14.03 -2.51
C LYS A 50 15.07 -14.68 -3.08
N ALA A 51 14.01 -13.91 -3.30
CA ALA A 51 12.75 -14.42 -3.82
C ALA A 51 12.58 -14.06 -5.30
N PRO A 52 11.80 -14.83 -6.08
CA PRO A 52 11.40 -14.41 -7.42
C PRO A 52 10.71 -13.04 -7.38
N PHE A 53 10.99 -12.21 -8.38
CA PHE A 53 10.35 -10.90 -8.52
C PHE A 53 8.83 -11.05 -8.56
N LYS A 54 8.14 -10.24 -7.75
CA LYS A 54 6.68 -10.09 -7.77
C LYS A 54 6.35 -8.64 -8.11
N PRO A 55 5.63 -8.37 -9.20
CA PRO A 55 5.23 -7.01 -9.54
C PRO A 55 4.28 -6.45 -8.47
N SER A 56 4.39 -5.15 -8.21
CA SER A 56 3.43 -4.46 -7.33
C SER A 56 2.03 -4.49 -7.96
N PRO A 57 0.97 -4.71 -7.16
CA PRO A 57 -0.39 -4.60 -7.65
C PRO A 57 -0.67 -3.20 -8.21
N THR A 58 -1.30 -3.16 -9.38
CA THR A 58 -1.69 -1.93 -10.10
C THR A 58 -3.20 -1.85 -10.35
N ASP A 59 -3.95 -2.83 -9.85
CA ASP A 59 -5.40 -2.87 -9.93
C ASP A 59 -6.01 -1.67 -9.18
N MET A 60 -6.96 -1.02 -9.83
CA MET A 60 -7.68 0.14 -9.30
C MET A 60 -9.16 -0.22 -9.19
N PRO A 61 -9.84 0.14 -8.09
CA PRO A 61 -11.27 -0.02 -7.99
C PRO A 61 -12.03 0.72 -9.09
N ASP A 62 -13.21 0.21 -9.44
CA ASP A 62 -14.12 0.85 -10.38
C ASP A 62 -14.42 2.30 -9.95
N GLY A 63 -14.43 3.20 -10.93
CA GLY A 63 -14.61 4.65 -10.69
C GLY A 63 -13.33 5.40 -10.35
N LEU A 64 -12.23 4.70 -10.03
CA LEU A 64 -10.88 5.29 -9.88
C LEU A 64 -9.90 4.79 -10.94
N SER A 65 -10.28 3.77 -11.70
CA SER A 65 -9.59 3.37 -12.93
C SER A 65 -9.83 4.40 -14.04
N GLY A 66 -8.78 4.77 -14.78
CA GLY A 66 -8.92 5.58 -16.00
C GLY A 66 -9.26 7.05 -15.78
N LEU A 67 -8.98 7.59 -14.59
CA LEU A 67 -9.13 9.03 -14.32
C LEU A 67 -8.28 9.84 -15.31
N ASN A 68 -8.84 10.92 -15.83
CA ASN A 68 -8.06 11.92 -16.56
C ASN A 68 -7.25 12.79 -15.58
N TYR A 69 -6.36 13.62 -16.12
CA TYR A 69 -5.48 14.46 -15.32
C TYR A 69 -6.25 15.42 -14.38
N GLU A 70 -7.28 16.09 -14.90
CA GLU A 70 -8.09 17.05 -14.13
C GLU A 70 -8.81 16.40 -12.95
N GLN A 71 -9.38 15.22 -13.16
CA GLN A 71 -10.01 14.41 -12.12
C GLN A 71 -8.99 14.00 -11.05
N TYR A 72 -7.80 13.56 -11.48
CA TYR A 72 -6.76 13.10 -10.58
C TYR A 72 -6.20 14.22 -9.68
N VAL A 73 -5.94 15.42 -10.21
CA VAL A 73 -5.45 16.54 -9.39
C VAL A 73 -6.49 17.09 -8.41
N GLY A 74 -7.76 16.74 -8.63
CA GLY A 74 -8.87 16.98 -7.70
C GLY A 74 -8.89 16.01 -6.52
N LEU A 75 -8.22 14.86 -6.60
CA LEU A 75 -8.06 13.93 -5.49
C LEU A 75 -6.98 14.45 -4.54
N ARG A 76 -7.36 14.90 -3.35
CA ARG A 76 -6.45 15.54 -2.39
C ARG A 76 -6.61 14.97 -1.00
N TYR A 77 -5.51 14.89 -0.28
CA TYR A 77 -5.58 14.52 1.13
C TYR A 77 -6.12 15.70 1.94
N SER A 78 -7.05 15.41 2.85
CA SER A 78 -7.68 16.42 3.69
C SER A 78 -6.62 17.13 4.53
N LYS A 79 -6.62 18.48 4.50
CA LYS A 79 -5.62 19.29 5.21
C LYS A 79 -5.59 19.05 6.71
N GLU A 80 -6.75 18.72 7.29
CA GLU A 80 -6.90 18.39 8.72
C GLU A 80 -6.30 17.03 9.09
N LYS A 81 -6.02 16.18 8.11
CA LYS A 81 -5.49 14.83 8.31
C LYS A 81 -3.99 14.72 8.05
N LEU A 82 -3.35 15.79 7.56
CA LEU A 82 -1.92 15.82 7.27
C LEU A 82 -1.11 15.23 8.42
N ILE A 83 -0.23 14.28 8.08
CA ILE A 83 0.52 13.54 9.08
C ILE A 83 1.49 14.50 9.76
N TRP A 84 1.52 14.48 11.09
CA TRP A 84 2.31 15.34 11.96
C TRP A 84 1.94 16.82 11.99
N ALA A 85 0.79 17.21 11.44
CA ALA A 85 0.33 18.60 11.48
C ALA A 85 0.14 19.14 12.92
N ALA A 86 -0.32 18.29 13.85
CA ALA A 86 -0.49 18.65 15.25
C ALA A 86 0.81 18.58 16.07
N ASP A 87 1.79 17.80 15.62
CA ASP A 87 2.99 17.44 16.40
C ASP A 87 4.10 18.50 16.35
N LYS A 88 3.97 19.50 15.45
CA LYS A 88 4.89 20.64 15.33
C LYS A 88 6.36 20.25 15.13
N VAL A 89 6.60 19.15 14.40
CA VAL A 89 7.94 18.62 14.09
C VAL A 89 8.68 19.40 12.96
N GLY A 90 8.10 20.50 12.48
CA GLY A 90 8.71 21.38 11.46
C GLY A 90 8.36 21.03 10.01
N PHE A 91 7.69 19.90 9.78
CA PHE A 91 7.19 19.49 8.47
C PHE A 91 5.95 18.61 8.66
N VAL A 92 5.22 18.39 7.57
CA VAL A 92 4.08 17.48 7.52
C VAL A 92 4.18 16.60 6.29
N ILE A 93 3.54 15.42 6.35
CA ILE A 93 3.46 14.49 5.22
C ILE A 93 2.04 14.48 4.66
N GLU A 94 1.95 14.63 3.34
CA GLU A 94 0.72 14.46 2.57
C GLU A 94 0.79 13.17 1.74
N PRO A 95 0.07 12.10 2.12
CA PRO A 95 -0.06 10.90 1.30
C PRO A 95 -0.76 11.22 -0.03
N LEU A 96 -0.32 10.59 -1.12
CA LEU A 96 -0.89 10.79 -2.45
C LEU A 96 -1.83 9.65 -2.85
N HIS A 97 -2.96 10.03 -3.43
CA HIS A 97 -3.97 9.08 -3.90
C HIS A 97 -3.46 8.30 -5.13
N ARG A 98 -3.90 7.04 -5.30
CA ARG A 98 -3.65 6.28 -6.54
C ARG A 98 -4.62 6.68 -7.65
N GLY A 99 -4.16 6.70 -8.89
CA GLY A 99 -5.00 7.08 -10.03
C GLY A 99 -4.20 7.67 -11.17
N PHE A 100 -4.87 8.00 -12.27
CA PHE A 100 -4.22 8.42 -13.52
C PHE A 100 -3.13 7.41 -13.91
N ILE A 101 -1.88 7.83 -14.10
CA ILE A 101 -0.74 6.94 -14.37
C ILE A 101 -0.10 6.38 -13.09
N PHE A 102 -0.46 6.91 -11.92
CA PHE A 102 0.12 6.54 -10.62
C PHE A 102 -0.72 5.48 -9.93
N THR A 103 -0.82 4.31 -10.56
CA THR A 103 -1.65 3.19 -10.09
C THR A 103 -0.89 2.19 -9.25
N SER A 104 0.44 2.23 -9.19
CA SER A 104 1.22 1.28 -8.38
C SER A 104 0.93 1.46 -6.88
N HIS A 105 0.67 0.35 -6.21
CA HIS A 105 0.48 0.31 -4.76
C HIS A 105 1.79 0.59 -4.00
N MET A 106 1.76 1.54 -3.08
CA MET A 106 2.83 1.86 -2.14
C MET A 106 2.32 1.80 -0.70
N VAL A 107 3.07 1.11 0.16
CA VAL A 107 2.84 1.08 1.61
C VAL A 107 3.66 2.18 2.27
N ILE A 108 3.02 2.95 3.15
CA ILE A 108 3.69 3.95 4.00
C ILE A 108 3.74 3.40 5.42
N GLN A 109 4.94 3.34 5.99
CA GLN A 109 5.16 3.05 7.40
C GLN A 109 5.57 4.34 8.10
N LEU A 110 4.86 4.70 9.17
CA LEU A 110 5.19 5.83 10.03
C LEU A 110 6.04 5.30 11.19
N VAL A 111 7.17 5.94 11.44
CA VAL A 111 8.10 5.56 12.51
C VAL A 111 8.19 6.70 13.52
N GLU A 112 7.72 6.44 14.73
CA GLU A 112 7.58 7.41 15.80
C GLU A 112 8.05 6.78 17.11
N ASN A 113 8.98 7.43 17.84
CA ASN A 113 9.49 6.93 19.12
C ASN A 113 10.00 5.48 19.10
N GLY A 114 10.66 5.08 18.00
CA GLY A 114 11.18 3.72 17.83
C GLY A 114 10.12 2.66 17.50
N LEU A 115 8.88 3.06 17.22
CA LEU A 115 7.80 2.17 16.81
C LEU A 115 7.38 2.48 15.37
N SER A 116 7.21 1.45 14.55
CA SER A 116 6.64 1.54 13.21
C SER A 116 5.19 1.10 13.22
N ARG A 117 4.34 1.88 12.53
CA ARG A 117 2.95 1.52 12.24
C ARG A 117 2.63 1.79 10.78
N ARG A 118 1.77 0.94 10.21
CA ARG A 118 1.30 1.13 8.83
C ARG A 118 0.28 2.24 8.78
N LEU A 119 0.47 3.17 7.85
CA LEU A 119 -0.58 4.09 7.47
C LEU A 119 -1.57 3.32 6.59
N ALA A 120 -2.77 3.09 7.09
CA ALA A 120 -3.84 2.46 6.32
C ALA A 120 -4.49 3.50 5.40
N TYR A 121 -4.85 3.10 4.18
CA TYR A 121 -5.69 3.94 3.33
C TYR A 121 -7.09 4.06 3.92
N ASN A 122 -7.62 5.28 3.99
CA ASN A 122 -8.99 5.55 4.36
C ASN A 122 -9.57 6.60 3.40
N PRO A 123 -10.65 6.30 2.65
CA PRO A 123 -11.21 7.24 1.69
C PRO A 123 -11.78 8.51 2.33
N GLU A 124 -12.13 8.48 3.62
CA GLU A 124 -12.61 9.68 4.33
C GLU A 124 -11.51 10.71 4.60
N ASP A 125 -10.24 10.31 4.49
CA ASP A 125 -9.11 11.25 4.60
C ASP A 125 -8.82 11.96 3.26
N PHE A 126 -9.61 11.71 2.21
CA PHE A 126 -9.45 12.32 0.90
C PHE A 126 -10.69 13.11 0.43
N GLU A 127 -10.43 14.26 -0.15
CA GLU A 127 -11.35 15.01 -0.98
C GLU A 127 -11.32 14.45 -2.41
N PHE A 128 -12.49 14.18 -3.01
CA PHE A 128 -12.59 13.56 -4.34
C PHE A 128 -12.88 14.56 -5.47
N GLY A 129 -13.12 15.83 -5.15
CA GLY A 129 -13.44 16.85 -6.14
C GLY A 129 -14.65 16.46 -7.01
N SER A 130 -14.45 16.40 -8.33
CA SER A 130 -15.47 16.02 -9.32
C SER A 130 -15.64 14.50 -9.48
N VAL A 131 -14.76 13.69 -8.87
CA VAL A 131 -14.83 12.23 -8.95
C VAL A 131 -15.87 11.72 -7.95
N LYS A 132 -16.78 10.87 -8.42
CA LYS A 132 -17.72 10.19 -7.53
C LYS A 132 -16.97 9.16 -6.69
N ARG A 133 -16.84 9.42 -5.38
CA ARG A 133 -16.29 8.44 -4.42
C ARG A 133 -17.09 7.13 -4.49
N PRO A 134 -16.45 5.98 -4.74
CA PRO A 134 -17.10 4.68 -4.62
C PRO A 134 -17.61 4.45 -3.19
N GLN A 135 -18.78 3.84 -3.03
CA GLN A 135 -19.40 3.65 -1.71
C GLN A 135 -18.55 2.81 -0.76
N THR A 136 -17.80 1.86 -1.31
CA THR A 136 -16.85 1.04 -0.58
C THR A 136 -15.54 1.06 -1.33
N LEU A 137 -14.45 1.30 -0.59
CA LEU A 137 -13.10 1.23 -1.11
C LEU A 137 -12.28 0.34 -0.18
N PRO A 138 -11.56 -0.67 -0.72
CA PRO A 138 -10.62 -1.43 0.07
C PRO A 138 -9.42 -0.55 0.45
N ASP A 139 -8.59 -1.03 1.36
CA ASP A 139 -7.26 -0.47 1.57
C ASP A 139 -6.42 -0.69 0.30
N MET A 140 -6.38 0.34 -0.53
CA MET A 140 -5.63 0.34 -1.79
C MET A 140 -4.26 1.00 -1.65
N GLY A 141 -3.81 1.33 -0.43
CA GLY A 141 -2.57 2.04 -0.19
C GLY A 141 -2.50 3.41 -0.88
N PHE A 142 -1.27 3.84 -1.19
CA PHE A 142 -0.98 5.18 -1.72
C PHE A 142 -0.16 5.06 -3.01
N SER A 143 -0.04 6.15 -3.75
CA SER A 143 0.86 6.23 -4.92
C SER A 143 2.21 6.87 -4.60
N GLY A 144 2.30 7.55 -3.47
CA GLY A 144 3.40 8.44 -3.12
C GLY A 144 3.11 9.22 -1.86
N PHE A 145 4.00 10.15 -1.52
CA PHE A 145 3.75 11.19 -0.52
C PHE A 145 4.55 12.46 -0.84
N ARG A 146 4.10 13.59 -0.30
CA ARG A 146 4.81 14.88 -0.34
C ARG A 146 5.29 15.26 1.05
N VAL A 147 6.42 15.96 1.09
CA VAL A 147 6.95 16.61 2.29
C VAL A 147 6.65 18.10 2.14
N LEU A 148 5.91 18.64 3.11
CA LEU A 148 5.54 20.04 3.14
C LEU A 148 6.12 20.71 4.38
N VAL A 149 6.60 21.95 4.24
CA VAL A 149 7.09 22.75 5.37
C VAL A 149 6.27 24.02 5.53
N PRO A 150 6.02 24.49 6.76
CA PRO A 150 5.43 25.81 7.00
C PRO A 150 6.38 26.91 6.48
N ARG A 151 5.88 27.74 5.57
CA ARG A 151 6.58 28.91 5.02
C ARG A 151 5.59 30.04 4.79
N GLU A 152 5.80 31.17 5.46
CA GLU A 152 4.99 32.39 5.30
C GLU A 152 3.47 32.14 5.43
N GLY A 153 3.07 31.38 6.45
CA GLY A 153 1.65 31.07 6.70
C GLY A 153 1.02 30.07 5.71
N ARG A 154 1.82 29.44 4.84
CA ARG A 154 1.38 28.37 3.92
C ARG A 154 2.25 27.13 4.07
N LEU A 155 1.76 26.01 3.56
CA LEU A 155 2.57 24.80 3.42
C LEU A 155 3.21 24.81 2.02
N ALA A 156 4.54 24.78 1.99
CA ALA A 156 5.32 24.72 0.76
C ALA A 156 5.85 23.29 0.56
N GLU A 157 5.65 22.74 -0.64
CA GLU A 157 6.24 21.46 -1.02
C GLU A 157 7.76 21.61 -1.17
N VAL A 158 8.50 20.76 -0.44
CA VAL A 158 9.96 20.68 -0.51
C VAL A 158 10.45 19.35 -1.06
N ALA A 159 9.59 18.33 -1.07
CA ALA A 159 9.89 17.08 -1.75
C ALA A 159 8.62 16.32 -2.13
N ILE A 160 8.70 15.52 -3.19
CA ILE A 160 7.67 14.58 -3.61
C ILE A 160 8.31 13.24 -4.00
N PHE A 161 7.74 12.15 -3.49
CA PHE A 161 8.13 10.77 -3.78
C PHE A 161 6.95 10.09 -4.46
N GLN A 162 7.00 9.91 -5.77
CA GLN A 162 5.90 9.32 -6.54
C GLN A 162 6.41 8.79 -7.89
N GLY A 163 5.99 7.57 -8.23
CA GLY A 163 6.35 6.90 -9.47
C GLY A 163 7.68 6.16 -9.39
N ALA A 164 7.63 4.83 -9.43
CA ALA A 164 8.79 3.96 -9.28
C ALA A 164 9.68 4.40 -8.10
N SER A 165 10.98 4.63 -8.35
CA SER A 165 11.94 5.15 -7.37
C SER A 165 12.28 6.63 -7.61
N PHE A 166 11.41 7.40 -8.28
CA PHE A 166 11.63 8.82 -8.56
C PHE A 166 11.25 9.68 -7.35
N PHE A 167 11.99 10.77 -7.19
CA PHE A 167 11.65 11.86 -6.29
C PHE A 167 12.14 13.20 -6.86
N LYS A 168 11.55 14.31 -6.38
CA LYS A 168 11.99 15.68 -6.63
C LYS A 168 12.08 16.43 -5.30
N ALA A 169 13.10 17.25 -5.12
CA ALA A 169 13.32 18.10 -3.95
C ALA A 169 13.93 19.46 -4.36
#